data_AF-A0A6L9EU14-F1
#
_entry.id   AF-A0A6L9EU14-F1
#
_cell.length_a   1.000
_cell.length_b   1.000
_cell.length_c   1.000
_cell.angle_alpha   90.00
_cell.angle_beta   90.00
_cell.angle_gamma   90.00
#
_symmetry.space_group_name_H-M   'P 1'
#
loop_
_entity.id
_entity.type
_entity.pdbx_description
1 polymer ?
#
loop_
_entity_poly.entity_id
_entity_poly.type
_entity_poly.pdbx_seq_one_letter_code
_entity_poly.pdbx_strand_id
1 'polypeptide(L)'
;METEIISTAIKIVPELISSIKSYWTPSDKKEIQENKKEEILNELTSIKEKIDKQLEIDQSSLEIIRKVFNMTRRLGTEVGGLMTIAEPHFLKQVNSSGNESVKQAVGRQFFIKWNIIKEKTNDIKELNSNTLDNNLKYTLTEKIEAIEDSITNIESILAVPSYLKVSSNDIDKALEHLEMSASYIENLKKSIEDIDRIIDTRLENYTNQLNQ
;
A
#
# COMPACT_ATOMS: atom_id res chain seq x y z
N MET A 1 -12.43 -7.38 9.08
CA MET A 1 -13.50 -6.42 8.70
C MET A 1 -14.60 -7.23 8.05
N GLU A 2 -15.50 -7.79 8.86
CA GLU A 2 -16.91 -7.86 8.43
C GLU A 2 -17.24 -6.41 8.13
N THR A 3 -17.30 -6.04 6.85
CA THR A 3 -17.39 -4.64 6.42
C THR A 3 -18.50 -3.97 7.22
N GLU A 4 -18.16 -2.90 7.94
CA GLU A 4 -19.12 -2.17 8.76
C GLU A 4 -20.35 -1.79 7.94
N ILE A 5 -20.27 -1.60 6.62
CA ILE A 5 -21.45 -1.43 5.75
C ILE A 5 -22.36 -2.66 5.72
N ILE A 6 -21.85 -3.86 5.43
CA ILE A 6 -22.66 -5.09 5.41
C ILE A 6 -23.15 -5.42 6.82
N SER A 7 -22.31 -5.26 7.85
CA SER A 7 -22.70 -5.42 9.25
C SER A 7 -23.75 -4.38 9.71
N THR A 8 -23.59 -3.13 9.28
CA THR A 8 -24.53 -2.03 9.55
C THR A 8 -25.82 -2.22 8.78
N ALA A 9 -25.78 -2.64 7.51
CA ALA A 9 -26.95 -2.99 6.73
C ALA A 9 -27.67 -4.22 7.32
N ILE A 10 -26.93 -5.25 7.74
CA ILE A 10 -27.46 -6.44 8.43
C ILE A 10 -28.06 -6.09 9.80
N LYS A 11 -27.58 -5.04 10.50
CA LYS A 11 -28.21 -4.55 11.74
C LYS A 11 -29.41 -3.64 11.49
N ILE A 12 -29.23 -2.66 10.61
CA ILE A 12 -30.20 -1.59 10.38
C ILE A 12 -31.40 -2.10 9.58
N VAL A 13 -31.20 -2.95 8.56
CA VAL A 13 -32.31 -3.44 7.73
C VAL A 13 -33.33 -4.23 8.56
N PRO A 14 -32.96 -5.14 9.47
CA PRO A 14 -33.90 -5.76 10.40
C PRO A 14 -34.56 -4.80 11.38
N GLU A 15 -33.84 -3.82 11.93
CA GLU A 15 -34.42 -2.78 12.81
C GLU A 15 -35.48 -1.97 12.06
N LEU A 16 -35.17 -1.59 10.82
CA LEU A 16 -36.03 -0.82 9.91
C LEU A 16 -37.26 -1.65 9.48
N ILE A 17 -37.08 -2.93 9.17
CA ILE A 17 -38.18 -3.88 8.94
C ILE A 17 -39.04 -4.04 10.20
N SER A 18 -38.43 -4.09 11.38
CA SER A 18 -39.14 -4.25 12.67
C SER A 18 -39.94 -3.00 13.03
N SER A 19 -39.36 -1.81 12.87
CA SER A 19 -40.06 -0.52 12.97
C SER A 19 -41.24 -0.51 12.01
N ILE A 20 -41.05 -0.72 10.70
CA ILE A 20 -42.14 -0.76 9.72
C ILE A 20 -43.23 -1.78 10.10
N LYS A 21 -42.85 -3.01 10.49
CA LYS A 21 -43.80 -4.06 10.88
C LYS A 21 -44.58 -3.73 12.15
N SER A 22 -43.98 -3.04 13.12
CA SER A 22 -44.66 -2.62 14.35
C SER A 22 -45.81 -1.63 14.08
N TYR A 23 -45.74 -0.90 12.97
CA TYR A 23 -46.78 0.02 12.52
C TYR A 23 -47.80 -0.63 11.58
N TRP A 24 -47.56 -1.88 11.14
CA TRP A 24 -48.37 -2.60 10.17
C TRP A 24 -48.93 -3.90 10.79
N THR A 25 -49.91 -3.76 11.68
CA THR A 25 -50.73 -4.92 12.10
C THR A 25 -51.79 -5.21 11.03
N PRO A 26 -51.83 -6.44 10.46
CA PRO A 26 -52.78 -6.79 9.40
C PRO A 26 -54.26 -6.73 9.81
N SER A 27 -54.54 -6.65 11.11
CA SER A 27 -55.86 -6.91 11.67
C SER A 27 -56.77 -5.69 11.80
N ASP A 28 -56.28 -4.46 11.64
CA ASP A 28 -57.15 -3.28 11.63
C ASP A 28 -56.63 -2.25 10.63
N LYS A 29 -57.49 -1.83 9.68
CA LYS A 29 -57.27 -0.69 8.77
C LYS A 29 -57.23 0.63 9.57
N LYS A 30 -56.27 0.79 10.49
CA LYS A 30 -55.99 2.06 11.14
C LYS A 30 -55.04 2.83 10.26
N GLU A 31 -55.55 3.92 9.71
CA GLU A 31 -54.77 4.95 9.02
C GLU A 31 -53.57 5.34 9.90
N ILE A 32 -52.35 5.18 9.37
CA ILE A 32 -51.13 5.54 10.09
C ILE A 32 -51.22 7.04 10.36
N GLN A 33 -51.25 7.43 11.64
CA GLN A 33 -51.28 8.84 12.05
C GLN A 33 -50.11 9.59 11.43
N GLU A 34 -50.36 10.77 10.87
CA GLU A 34 -49.37 11.56 10.12
C GLU A 34 -48.06 11.78 10.89
N ASN A 35 -48.18 12.02 12.19
CA ASN A 35 -47.07 12.22 13.13
C ASN A 35 -46.11 11.00 13.17
N LYS A 36 -46.65 9.78 12.99
CA LYS A 36 -45.85 8.54 12.96
C LYS A 36 -45.19 8.31 11.61
N LYS A 37 -45.78 8.79 10.52
CA LYS A 37 -45.13 8.76 9.19
C LYS A 37 -43.90 9.65 9.20
N GLU A 38 -44.00 10.82 9.83
CA GLU A 38 -42.89 11.77 9.95
C GLU A 38 -41.73 11.21 10.80
N GLU A 39 -42.03 10.51 11.89
CA GLU A 39 -41.03 9.80 12.71
C GLU A 39 -40.27 8.72 11.91
N ILE A 40 -40.99 7.87 11.18
CA ILE A 40 -40.38 6.85 10.30
C ILE A 40 -39.53 7.51 9.20
N LEU A 41 -40.01 8.61 8.60
CA LEU A 41 -39.28 9.31 7.55
C LEU A 41 -37.96 9.91 8.06
N ASN A 42 -37.98 10.45 9.28
CA ASN A 42 -36.79 10.99 9.94
C ASN A 42 -35.78 9.89 10.28
N GLU A 43 -36.24 8.73 10.78
CA GLU A 43 -35.38 7.57 11.02
C GLU A 43 -34.74 7.06 9.72
N LEU A 44 -35.53 6.91 8.65
CA LEU A 44 -35.04 6.50 7.33
C LEU A 44 -33.98 7.47 6.77
N THR A 45 -34.21 8.77 6.95
CA THR A 45 -33.28 9.81 6.49
C THR A 45 -31.96 9.73 7.27
N SER A 46 -32.01 9.59 8.59
CA SER A 46 -30.81 9.44 9.42
C SER A 46 -30.02 8.16 9.08
N ILE A 47 -30.73 7.06 8.81
CA ILE A 47 -30.13 5.80 8.36
C ILE A 47 -29.44 5.98 7.02
N LYS A 48 -30.12 6.61 6.04
CA LYS A 48 -29.55 6.88 4.72
C LYS A 48 -28.27 7.70 4.84
N GLU A 49 -28.27 8.78 5.63
CA GLU A 49 -27.09 9.61 5.83
C GLU A 49 -25.90 8.84 6.43
N LYS A 50 -26.17 7.88 7.35
CA LYS A 50 -25.13 7.00 7.91
C LYS A 50 -24.56 6.06 6.85
N ILE A 51 -25.42 5.48 6.01
CA ILE A 51 -25.01 4.60 4.90
C ILE A 51 -24.17 5.38 3.89
N ASP A 52 -24.63 6.57 3.47
CA ASP A 52 -23.94 7.41 2.48
C ASP A 52 -22.55 7.81 2.99
N LYS A 53 -22.44 8.26 4.26
CA LYS A 53 -21.13 8.58 4.88
C LYS A 53 -20.19 7.38 4.92
N GLN A 54 -20.70 6.20 5.26
CA GLN A 54 -19.86 5.01 5.31
C GLN A 54 -19.40 4.58 3.90
N LEU A 55 -20.26 4.70 2.88
CA LEU A 55 -19.89 4.46 1.50
C LEU A 55 -18.78 5.40 1.02
N GLU A 56 -18.83 6.69 1.39
CA GLU A 56 -17.76 7.65 1.09
C GLU A 56 -16.42 7.26 1.75
N ILE A 57 -16.44 6.84 3.02
CA ILE A 57 -15.25 6.37 3.74
C ILE A 57 -14.63 5.14 3.06
N ASP A 58 -15.46 4.17 2.69
CA ASP A 58 -15.02 2.93 2.05
C ASP A 58 -14.45 3.19 0.64
N GLN A 59 -15.08 4.09 -0.14
CA GLN A 59 -14.57 4.52 -1.45
C GLN A 59 -13.21 5.23 -1.33
N SER A 60 -13.07 6.16 -0.39
CA SER A 60 -11.80 6.85 -0.11
C SER A 60 -10.70 5.86 0.28
N SER A 61 -11.01 4.91 1.15
CA SER A 61 -10.09 3.85 1.58
C SER A 61 -9.64 2.98 0.39
N LEU A 62 -10.56 2.59 -0.49
CA LEU A 62 -10.24 1.82 -1.71
C LEU A 62 -9.34 2.61 -2.67
N GLU A 63 -9.56 3.92 -2.80
CA GLU A 63 -8.70 4.77 -3.63
C GLU A 63 -7.26 4.81 -3.09
N ILE A 64 -7.10 4.94 -1.77
CA ILE A 64 -5.79 4.92 -1.12
C ILE A 64 -5.12 3.57 -1.28
N ILE A 65 -5.83 2.46 -1.03
CA ILE A 65 -5.30 1.11 -1.25
C ILE A 65 -4.79 0.95 -2.69
N ARG A 66 -5.55 1.42 -3.68
CA ARG A 66 -5.14 1.39 -5.10
C ARG A 66 -3.89 2.25 -5.36
N LYS A 67 -3.77 3.41 -4.73
CA LYS A 67 -2.59 4.27 -4.84
C LYS A 67 -1.36 3.59 -4.25
N VAL A 68 -1.46 3.07 -3.03
CA VAL A 68 -0.38 2.31 -2.36
C VAL A 68 0.04 1.13 -3.24
N PHE A 69 -0.91 0.33 -3.73
CA PHE A 69 -0.64 -0.80 -4.61
C PHE A 69 0.15 -0.42 -5.86
N ASN A 70 -0.32 0.60 -6.58
CA ASN A 70 0.33 1.07 -7.80
C ASN A 70 1.76 1.56 -7.53
N MET A 71 1.99 2.18 -6.37
CA MET A 71 3.28 2.73 -6.01
C MET A 71 4.24 1.65 -5.53
N THR A 72 3.78 0.70 -4.72
CA THR A 72 4.52 -0.50 -4.33
C THR A 72 4.95 -1.31 -5.55
N ARG A 73 4.09 -1.55 -6.54
CA ARG A 73 4.47 -2.27 -7.78
C ARG A 73 5.51 -1.52 -8.62
N ARG A 74 5.39 -0.19 -8.71
CA ARG A 74 6.40 0.65 -9.38
C ARG A 74 7.72 0.57 -8.64
N LEU A 75 7.70 0.64 -7.31
CA LEU A 75 8.90 0.48 -6.48
C LEU A 75 9.52 -0.91 -6.69
N GLY A 76 8.72 -1.98 -6.68
CA GLY A 76 9.18 -3.35 -6.93
C GLY A 76 9.85 -3.54 -8.29
N THR A 77 9.36 -2.84 -9.33
CA THR A 77 10.00 -2.84 -10.66
C THR A 77 11.39 -2.22 -10.61
N GLU A 78 11.55 -1.10 -9.90
CA GLU A 78 12.85 -0.45 -9.76
C GLU A 78 13.83 -1.27 -8.92
N VAL A 79 13.34 -1.87 -7.83
CA VAL A 79 14.12 -2.78 -6.97
C VAL A 79 14.57 -4.02 -7.74
N GLY A 80 13.72 -4.62 -8.57
CA GLY A 80 14.11 -5.71 -9.46
C GLY A 80 15.21 -5.31 -10.46
N GLY A 81 15.12 -4.08 -10.98
CA GLY A 81 16.20 -3.51 -11.80
C GLY A 81 17.50 -3.32 -11.02
N LEU A 82 17.42 -2.87 -9.77
CA LEU A 82 18.57 -2.71 -8.89
C LEU A 82 19.22 -4.05 -8.54
N MET A 83 18.41 -5.08 -8.24
CA MET A 83 18.88 -6.45 -7.99
C MET A 83 19.66 -7.03 -9.17
N THR A 84 19.21 -6.76 -10.40
CA THR A 84 19.92 -7.23 -11.60
C THR A 84 21.32 -6.61 -11.69
N ILE A 85 21.46 -5.36 -11.26
CA ILE A 85 22.75 -4.65 -11.23
C ILE A 85 23.62 -5.12 -10.06
N ALA A 86 23.01 -5.40 -8.91
CA ALA A 86 23.68 -5.86 -7.70
C ALA A 86 23.91 -7.39 -7.65
N GLU A 87 23.59 -8.10 -8.74
CA GLU A 87 23.70 -9.56 -8.80
C GLU A 87 25.19 -9.97 -8.72
N PRO A 88 25.59 -10.82 -7.75
CA PRO A 88 27.01 -11.08 -7.48
C PRO A 88 27.78 -11.62 -8.68
N HIS A 89 27.16 -12.49 -9.49
CA HIS A 89 27.83 -13.03 -10.67
C HIS A 89 28.00 -11.96 -11.76
N PHE A 90 27.00 -11.11 -12.01
CA PHE A 90 27.10 -9.96 -12.89
C PHE A 90 28.19 -8.98 -12.44
N LEU A 91 28.23 -8.60 -11.16
CA LEU A 91 29.26 -7.71 -10.62
C LEU A 91 30.67 -8.31 -10.78
N LYS A 92 30.82 -9.62 -10.55
CA LYS A 92 32.08 -10.34 -10.79
C LYS A 92 32.50 -10.32 -12.26
N GLN A 93 31.57 -10.46 -13.21
CA GLN A 93 31.86 -10.33 -14.64
C GLN A 93 32.31 -8.91 -15.01
N VAL A 94 31.60 -7.90 -14.49
CA VAL A 94 31.95 -6.49 -14.69
C VAL A 94 33.35 -6.19 -14.15
N ASN A 95 33.66 -6.68 -12.94
CA ASN A 95 34.96 -6.50 -12.31
C ASN A 95 36.10 -7.20 -13.05
N SER A 96 35.87 -8.44 -13.50
CA SER A 96 36.88 -9.23 -14.21
C SER A 96 37.09 -8.83 -15.67
N SER A 97 36.20 -8.01 -16.24
CA SER A 97 36.30 -7.54 -17.64
C SER A 97 37.52 -6.64 -17.91
N GLY A 98 38.07 -6.00 -16.88
CA GLY A 98 39.10 -4.96 -17.03
C GLY A 98 38.63 -3.71 -17.80
N ASN A 99 37.33 -3.60 -18.12
CA ASN A 99 36.79 -2.51 -18.90
C ASN A 99 36.22 -1.41 -17.98
N GLU A 100 37.02 -0.36 -17.78
CA GLU A 100 36.68 0.76 -16.91
C GLU A 100 35.39 1.48 -17.35
N SER A 101 35.12 1.55 -18.66
CA SER A 101 33.89 2.19 -19.17
C SER A 101 32.65 1.40 -18.77
N VAL A 102 32.73 0.07 -18.74
CA VAL A 102 31.63 -0.81 -18.31
C VAL A 102 31.42 -0.68 -16.81
N LYS A 103 32.49 -0.71 -16.01
CA LYS A 103 32.40 -0.49 -14.55
C LYS A 103 31.73 0.84 -14.20
N GLN A 104 32.14 1.93 -14.87
CA GLN A 104 31.53 3.24 -14.70
C GLN A 104 30.06 3.29 -15.12
N ALA A 105 29.70 2.61 -16.22
CA ALA A 105 28.32 2.56 -16.68
C ALA A 105 27.43 1.83 -15.65
N VAL A 106 27.90 0.70 -15.12
CA VAL A 106 27.20 -0.09 -14.09
C VAL A 106 27.03 0.73 -12.81
N GLY A 107 28.10 1.37 -12.32
CA GLY A 107 28.01 2.27 -11.17
C GLY A 107 26.98 3.39 -11.39
N ARG A 108 27.05 4.11 -12.53
CA ARG A 108 26.08 5.17 -12.87
C ARG A 108 24.64 4.66 -12.88
N GLN A 109 24.38 3.50 -13.50
CA GLN A 109 23.04 2.90 -13.55
C GLN A 109 22.52 2.54 -12.16
N PHE A 110 23.39 2.01 -11.29
CA PHE A 110 23.03 1.76 -9.91
C PHE A 110 22.56 3.04 -9.21
N PHE A 111 23.34 4.13 -9.25
CA PHE A 111 22.98 5.37 -8.57
C PHE A 111 21.69 6.00 -9.11
N ILE A 112 21.47 5.93 -10.43
CA ILE A 112 20.21 6.41 -11.03
C ILE A 112 19.04 5.63 -10.45
N LYS A 113 19.09 4.29 -10.48
CA LYS A 113 18.03 3.44 -9.93
C LYS A 113 17.84 3.63 -8.44
N TRP A 114 18.94 3.77 -7.71
CA TRP A 114 18.92 4.04 -6.27
C TRP A 114 18.16 5.32 -5.95
N ASN A 115 18.48 6.42 -6.63
CA ASN A 115 17.80 7.70 -6.40
C ASN A 115 16.30 7.62 -6.73
N ILE A 116 15.94 6.91 -7.80
CA ILE A 116 14.53 6.67 -8.16
C ILE A 116 13.81 5.87 -7.06
N ILE A 117 14.45 4.85 -6.49
CA ILE A 117 13.90 4.05 -5.39
C ILE A 117 13.64 4.94 -4.17
N LYS A 118 14.59 5.81 -3.80
CA LYS A 118 14.41 6.73 -2.66
C LYS A 118 13.25 7.68 -2.84
N GLU A 119 13.16 8.31 -4.01
CA GLU A 119 12.07 9.23 -4.34
C GLU A 119 10.71 8.52 -4.19
N LYS A 120 10.57 7.33 -4.78
CA LYS A 120 9.33 6.54 -4.73
C LYS A 120 8.96 6.07 -3.32
N THR A 121 9.94 5.76 -2.48
CA THR A 121 9.64 5.36 -1.09
C THR A 121 9.05 6.52 -0.29
N ASN A 122 9.54 7.75 -0.50
CA ASN A 122 8.96 8.92 0.15
C ASN A 122 7.48 9.09 -0.24
N ASP A 123 7.15 8.88 -1.51
CA ASP A 123 5.77 8.97 -1.97
C ASP A 123 4.84 7.93 -1.28
N ILE A 124 5.34 6.71 -1.02
CA ILE A 124 4.58 5.66 -0.29
C ILE A 124 4.34 6.05 1.17
N LYS A 125 5.34 6.66 1.82
CA LYS A 125 5.25 7.13 3.20
C LYS A 125 4.14 8.16 3.39
N GLU A 126 4.04 9.12 2.47
CA GLU A 126 3.04 10.18 2.54
C GLU A 126 1.61 9.63 2.45
N LEU A 127 1.38 8.59 1.65
CA LEU A 127 0.07 7.97 1.46
C LEU A 127 -0.44 7.17 2.66
N ASN A 128 0.45 6.54 3.43
CA ASN A 128 0.06 5.75 4.60
C ASN A 128 -0.37 6.61 5.81
N SER A 129 -0.21 7.93 5.73
CA SER A 129 -0.52 8.85 6.84
C SER A 129 -2.03 9.06 7.07
N ASN A 130 -2.87 8.94 6.03
CA ASN A 130 -4.28 9.33 6.10
C ASN A 130 -5.22 8.26 5.49
N THR A 131 -6.31 7.94 6.19
CA THR A 131 -7.51 7.20 5.70
C THR A 131 -7.33 5.71 5.36
N LEU A 132 -6.85 4.93 6.33
CA LEU A 132 -6.94 3.45 6.32
C LEU A 132 -7.52 2.95 7.64
N ASP A 133 -8.21 1.81 7.63
CA ASP A 133 -8.61 1.13 8.86
C ASP A 133 -7.37 0.82 9.73
N ASN A 134 -7.50 0.91 11.05
CA ASN A 134 -6.34 0.88 11.97
C ASN A 134 -5.50 -0.41 11.85
N ASN A 135 -6.11 -1.54 11.46
CA ASN A 135 -5.40 -2.81 11.32
C ASN A 135 -4.57 -2.81 10.03
N LEU A 136 -5.20 -2.47 8.90
CA LEU A 136 -4.48 -2.35 7.62
C LEU A 136 -3.39 -1.27 7.70
N LYS A 137 -3.67 -0.14 8.35
CA LYS A 137 -2.69 0.91 8.62
C LYS A 137 -1.51 0.37 9.41
N TYR A 138 -1.75 -0.38 10.49
CA TYR A 138 -0.69 -0.95 11.32
C TYR A 138 0.20 -1.90 10.51
N THR A 139 -0.41 -2.87 9.80
CA THR A 139 0.35 -3.85 9.00
C THR A 139 1.14 -3.18 7.87
N LEU A 140 0.55 -2.19 7.17
CA LEU A 140 1.27 -1.47 6.12
C LEU A 140 2.39 -0.59 6.68
N THR A 141 2.18 0.02 7.85
CA THR A 141 3.21 0.83 8.52
C THR A 141 4.43 0.00 8.84
N GLU A 142 4.27 -1.17 9.47
CA GLU A 142 5.37 -2.08 9.78
C GLU A 142 6.19 -2.45 8.53
N LYS A 143 5.52 -2.72 7.40
CA LYS A 143 6.20 -3.07 6.14
C LYS A 143 6.89 -1.88 5.48
N ILE A 144 6.32 -0.69 5.58
CA ILE A 144 6.94 0.55 5.10
C ILE A 144 8.17 0.89 5.95
N GLU A 145 8.11 0.73 7.27
CA GLU A 145 9.27 0.89 8.16
C GLU A 145 10.39 -0.08 7.80
N ALA A 146 10.07 -1.35 7.50
CA ALA A 146 11.06 -2.32 7.03
C ALA A 146 11.70 -1.94 5.68
N ILE A 147 10.97 -1.25 4.80
CA ILE A 147 11.51 -0.66 3.56
C ILE A 147 12.48 0.48 3.91
N GLU A 148 12.14 1.35 4.85
CA GLU A 148 12.98 2.47 5.30
C GLU A 148 14.28 1.99 5.96
N ASP A 149 14.20 0.96 6.80
CA ASP A 149 15.36 0.35 7.42
C ASP A 149 16.30 -0.24 6.37
N SER A 150 15.74 -0.94 5.38
CA SER A 150 16.53 -1.48 4.26
C SER A 150 17.22 -0.36 3.49
N ILE A 151 16.54 0.77 3.26
CA ILE A 151 17.12 1.91 2.57
C ILE A 151 18.26 2.55 3.37
N THR A 152 18.02 2.80 4.66
CA THR A 152 19.01 3.39 5.55
C THR A 152 20.27 2.53 5.64
N ASN A 153 20.10 1.21 5.70
CA ASN A 153 21.22 0.27 5.70
C ASN A 153 22.01 0.34 4.37
N ILE A 154 21.33 0.36 3.23
CA ILE A 154 21.99 0.51 1.92
C ILE A 154 22.74 1.86 1.85
N GLU A 155 22.15 2.97 2.32
CA GLU A 155 22.83 4.27 2.34
C GLU A 155 24.09 4.26 3.21
N SER A 156 24.03 3.62 4.38
CA SER A 156 25.17 3.51 5.28
C SER A 156 26.32 2.67 4.70
N ILE A 157 25.99 1.64 3.91
CA ILE A 157 26.97 0.81 3.20
C ILE A 157 27.56 1.58 2.02
N LEU A 158 26.73 2.28 1.26
CA LEU A 158 27.19 2.95 0.06
C LEU A 158 28.18 4.06 0.39
N ALA A 159 27.94 4.90 1.41
CA ALA A 159 28.83 6.00 1.81
C ALA A 159 29.40 6.85 0.64
N VAL A 160 28.74 6.84 -0.53
CA VAL A 160 29.26 7.49 -1.74
C VAL A 160 28.66 8.89 -1.82
N PRO A 161 29.50 9.94 -1.99
CA PRO A 161 29.02 11.28 -2.28
C PRO A 161 28.10 11.27 -3.50
N SER A 162 26.99 11.99 -3.39
CA SER A 162 25.85 12.08 -4.31
C SER A 162 26.16 12.60 -5.74
N TYR A 163 27.43 12.68 -6.13
CA TYR A 163 27.85 13.24 -7.41
C TYR A 163 29.06 12.45 -7.91
N LEU A 164 28.81 11.50 -8.82
CA LEU A 164 29.87 10.72 -9.42
C LEU A 164 30.77 11.58 -10.34
N LYS A 165 31.77 12.28 -9.79
CA LYS A 165 33.05 12.55 -10.46
C LYS A 165 34.08 11.63 -9.83
N VAL A 166 34.19 10.42 -10.37
CA VAL A 166 34.71 9.28 -9.61
C VAL A 166 35.98 8.79 -10.25
N SER A 167 37.05 8.77 -9.47
CA SER A 167 38.29 8.12 -9.85
C SER A 167 38.06 6.61 -9.96
N SER A 168 38.88 5.87 -10.70
CA SER A 168 38.74 4.40 -10.82
C SER A 168 38.67 3.69 -9.47
N ASN A 169 39.38 4.22 -8.46
CA ASN A 169 39.44 3.66 -7.11
C ASN A 169 38.11 3.79 -6.33
N ASP A 170 37.31 4.79 -6.67
CA ASP A 170 36.01 5.02 -6.05
C ASP A 170 34.90 4.17 -6.72
N ILE A 171 35.11 3.72 -7.98
CA ILE A 171 34.21 2.77 -8.68
C ILE A 171 34.39 1.36 -8.14
N ASP A 172 35.62 0.90 -7.92
CA ASP A 172 35.88 -0.43 -7.37
C ASP A 172 35.29 -0.58 -5.95
N LYS A 173 35.43 0.45 -5.11
CA LYS A 173 34.77 0.51 -3.79
C LYS A 173 33.26 0.53 -3.87
N ALA A 174 32.71 1.29 -4.83
CA ALA A 174 31.27 1.29 -5.05
C ALA A 174 30.78 -0.12 -5.42
N LEU A 175 31.48 -0.85 -6.29
CA LEU A 175 31.11 -2.21 -6.69
C LEU A 175 31.21 -3.22 -5.52
N GLU A 176 32.18 -3.06 -4.62
CA GLU A 176 32.27 -3.86 -3.39
C GLU A 176 31.12 -3.55 -2.42
N HIS A 177 30.81 -2.27 -2.20
CA HIS A 177 29.68 -1.85 -1.37
C HIS A 177 28.33 -2.32 -1.94
N LEU A 178 28.23 -2.44 -3.27
CA LEU A 178 27.06 -3.00 -3.94
C LEU A 178 26.83 -4.46 -3.59
N GLU A 179 27.88 -5.26 -3.62
CA GLU A 179 27.83 -6.67 -3.22
C GLU A 179 27.39 -6.80 -1.75
N MET A 180 27.91 -5.93 -0.87
CA MET A 180 27.49 -5.88 0.55
C MET A 180 26.03 -5.46 0.74
N SER A 181 25.47 -4.66 -0.17
CA SER A 181 24.10 -4.18 -0.10
C SER A 181 23.05 -5.21 -0.56
N ALA A 182 23.47 -6.32 -1.18
CA ALA A 182 22.57 -7.27 -1.85
C ALA A 182 21.51 -7.87 -0.90
N SER A 183 21.87 -8.20 0.34
CA SER A 183 20.93 -8.73 1.34
C SER A 183 19.86 -7.70 1.75
N TYR A 184 20.21 -6.43 1.81
CA TYR A 184 19.28 -5.35 2.11
C TYR A 184 18.36 -5.05 0.92
N ILE A 185 18.86 -5.18 -0.31
CA ILE A 185 18.04 -5.09 -1.53
C ILE A 185 17.04 -6.26 -1.58
N GLU A 186 17.45 -7.45 -1.15
CA GLU A 186 16.54 -8.60 -1.05
C GLU A 186 15.46 -8.40 0.02
N ASN A 187 15.83 -7.86 1.19
CA ASN A 187 14.86 -7.49 2.23
C ASN A 187 13.87 -6.42 1.74
N LEU A 188 14.37 -5.41 1.02
CA LEU A 188 13.54 -4.39 0.39
C LEU A 188 12.51 -5.02 -0.56
N LYS A 189 12.95 -5.93 -1.44
CA LYS A 189 12.05 -6.68 -2.33
C LYS A 189 11.01 -7.47 -1.56
N LYS A 190 11.41 -8.20 -0.52
CA LYS A 190 10.50 -9.02 0.29
C LYS A 190 9.43 -8.17 0.97
N SER A 191 9.78 -7.00 1.51
CA SER A 191 8.81 -6.08 2.12
C SER A 191 7.80 -5.53 1.11
N ILE A 192 8.25 -5.25 -0.13
CA ILE A 192 7.38 -4.84 -1.24
C ILE A 192 6.40 -5.96 -1.61
N GLU A 193 6.89 -7.20 -1.77
CA GLU A 193 6.06 -8.37 -2.08
C GLU A 193 5.04 -8.67 -0.96
N ASP A 194 5.44 -8.46 0.31
CA ASP A 194 4.53 -8.57 1.45
C ASP A 194 3.40 -7.54 1.38
N ILE A 195 3.69 -6.28 1.04
CA ILE A 195 2.67 -5.24 0.84
C ILE A 195 1.72 -5.62 -0.30
N ASP A 196 2.26 -6.07 -1.44
CA ASP A 196 1.45 -6.51 -2.58
C ASP A 196 0.49 -7.63 -2.16
N ARG A 197 0.98 -8.64 -1.44
CA ARG A 197 0.15 -9.75 -0.92
C ARG A 197 -0.91 -9.30 0.07
N ILE A 198 -0.58 -8.38 0.99
CA ILE A 198 -1.54 -7.82 1.96
C ILE A 198 -2.69 -7.14 1.21
N ILE A 199 -2.36 -6.34 0.19
CA ILE A 199 -3.36 -5.63 -0.61
C ILE A 199 -4.20 -6.60 -1.44
N ASP A 200 -3.59 -7.56 -2.12
CA ASP A 200 -4.31 -8.55 -2.94
C ASP A 200 -5.29 -9.36 -2.08
N THR A 201 -4.83 -9.84 -0.92
CA THR A 201 -5.69 -10.55 0.06
C THR A 201 -6.86 -9.66 0.49
N ARG A 202 -6.63 -8.35 0.66
CA ARG A 202 -7.68 -7.41 1.06
C ARG A 202 -8.71 -7.21 -0.05
N LEU A 203 -8.26 -7.03 -1.30
CA LEU A 203 -9.12 -6.85 -2.46
C LEU A 203 -9.95 -8.10 -2.78
N GLU A 204 -9.35 -9.28 -2.63
CA GLU A 204 -10.05 -10.57 -2.79
C GLU A 204 -11.16 -10.72 -1.75
N ASN A 205 -10.87 -10.42 -0.47
CA ASN A 205 -11.87 -10.46 0.59
C ASN A 205 -13.04 -9.50 0.32
N TYR A 206 -12.77 -8.28 -0.13
CA TYR A 206 -13.83 -7.34 -0.55
C TYR A 206 -14.68 -7.90 -1.69
N THR A 207 -14.04 -8.49 -2.70
CA THR A 207 -14.74 -9.05 -3.87
C THR A 207 -15.63 -10.23 -3.48
N ASN A 208 -15.13 -11.13 -2.63
CA ASN A 208 -15.89 -12.29 -2.15
C ASN A 208 -17.09 -11.87 -1.29
N GLN A 209 -16.95 -10.80 -0.51
CA GLN A 209 -18.05 -10.27 0.31
C GLN A 209 -19.14 -9.58 -0.50
N LEU A 210 -18.81 -8.93 -1.62
CA LEU A 210 -19.81 -8.31 -2.51
C LEU A 210 -20.65 -9.33 -3.29
N ASN A 211 -20.15 -10.55 -3.46
CA ASN A 211 -20.80 -11.61 -4.23
C ASN A 211 -21.63 -12.59 -3.36
N GLN A 212 -21.72 -12.35 -2.05
CA GLN A 212 -22.55 -13.12 -1.09
C GLN A 212 -23.84 -12.35 -0.77
#